data_AF-A0A7W3SZ03-F1
#
_entry.id   AF-A0A7W3SZ03-F1
#
_cell.length_a   1.000
_cell.length_b   1.000
_cell.length_c   1.000
_cell.angle_alpha   90.00
_cell.angle_beta   90.00
_cell.angle_gamma   90.00
#
_symmetry.space_group_name_H-M   'P 1'
#
loop_
_entity.id
_entity.type
_entity.pdbx_description
1 polymer ?
#
loop_
_entity_poly.entity_id
_entity_poly.type
_entity_poly.pdbx_seq_one_letter_code
_entity_poly.pdbx_strand_id
1 'polypeptide(L)'
;MADNVHHPAHYTAGPIECIDAIDAATTGLNGPEAYNTGQVIKYIWRWKRKNGLEDLRKCRWYLDRLITKLEGESDGVQEPQTTSP
;
A
#
# COMPACT_ATOMS: atom_id res chain seq x y z
N MET A 1 19.02 17.51 -20.32
CA MET A 1 18.05 16.53 -20.82
C MET A 1 17.27 16.04 -19.62
N ALA A 2 15.94 16.21 -19.61
CA ALA A 2 15.12 15.75 -18.50
C ALA A 2 15.06 14.23 -18.54
N ASP A 3 15.64 13.59 -17.53
CA ASP A 3 15.57 12.15 -17.35
C ASP A 3 14.15 11.80 -16.89
N ASN A 4 13.23 11.65 -17.86
CA ASN A 4 11.82 11.34 -17.63
C ASN A 4 11.61 9.98 -16.96
N VAL A 5 12.65 9.17 -16.82
CA VAL A 5 12.60 7.85 -16.21
C VAL A 5 12.90 7.95 -14.73
N HIS A 6 13.86 8.80 -14.32
CA HIS A 6 14.26 8.95 -12.92
C HIS A 6 13.69 10.19 -12.21
N HIS A 7 13.23 11.21 -12.94
CA HIS A 7 12.62 12.43 -12.37
C HIS A 7 11.50 13.03 -13.25
N PRO A 8 10.29 12.43 -13.31
CA PRO A 8 9.17 13.05 -13.99
C PRO A 8 8.63 14.24 -13.16
N ALA A 9 8.70 15.45 -13.71
CA ALA A 9 8.31 16.74 -13.09
C ALA A 9 6.86 16.84 -12.54
N HIS A 10 6.06 15.79 -12.72
CA HIS A 10 4.67 15.70 -12.31
C HIS A 10 4.46 14.90 -11.01
N TYR A 11 5.53 14.32 -10.42
CA TYR A 11 5.47 13.65 -9.11
C TYR A 11 5.95 14.52 -7.93
N THR A 12 6.71 15.58 -8.20
CA THR A 12 7.25 16.53 -7.22
C THR A 12 6.19 17.49 -6.66
N ALA A 13 5.55 17.14 -5.55
CA ALA A 13 4.90 18.12 -4.67
C ALA A 13 5.71 18.37 -3.38
N GLY A 14 7.01 18.07 -3.41
CA GLY A 14 7.94 18.15 -2.30
C GLY A 14 9.33 17.63 -2.71
N PRO A 15 10.30 17.61 -1.78
CA PRO A 15 11.68 17.20 -2.05
C PRO A 15 11.88 15.68 -2.21
N ILE A 16 10.81 14.89 -2.07
CA ILE A 16 10.84 13.43 -2.03
C ILE A 16 10.01 12.89 -3.20
N GLU A 17 10.58 11.93 -3.94
CA GLU A 17 9.85 11.22 -4.99
C GLU A 17 8.85 10.23 -4.38
N CYS A 18 7.69 10.07 -5.03
CA CYS A 18 6.64 9.17 -4.54
C CYS A 18 7.14 7.72 -4.42
N ILE A 19 8.08 7.31 -5.29
CA ILE A 19 8.67 5.96 -5.25
C ILE A 19 9.54 5.78 -4.01
N ASP A 20 10.38 6.77 -3.66
CA ASP A 20 11.23 6.71 -2.45
C ASP A 20 10.38 6.62 -1.17
N ALA A 21 9.27 7.36 -1.13
CA ALA A 21 8.33 7.28 -0.02
C ALA A 21 7.65 5.89 0.07
N ILE A 22 7.35 5.26 -1.06
CA ILE A 22 6.78 3.91 -1.11
C ILE A 22 7.84 2.89 -0.66
N ASP A 23 9.07 2.98 -1.16
CA ASP A 23 10.16 2.07 -0.79
C ASP A 23 10.46 2.15 0.72
N ALA A 24 10.53 3.36 1.27
CA ALA A 24 10.70 3.56 2.71
C ALA A 24 9.53 2.97 3.52
N ALA A 25 8.29 3.20 3.08
CA ALA A 25 7.10 2.72 3.79
C ALA A 25 6.84 1.21 3.65
N THR A 26 7.41 0.57 2.63
CA THR A 26 7.29 -0.88 2.39
C THR A 26 8.49 -1.67 2.90
N THR A 27 9.48 -1.00 3.47
CA THR A 27 10.65 -1.64 4.08
C THR A 27 10.21 -2.58 5.20
N GLY A 28 10.58 -3.86 5.09
CA GLY A 28 10.23 -4.91 6.06
C GLY A 28 8.83 -5.52 5.86
N LEU A 29 8.00 -4.96 4.96
CA LEU A 29 6.72 -5.56 4.57
C LEU A 29 6.93 -6.58 3.45
N ASN A 30 6.08 -7.61 3.39
CA ASN A 30 6.19 -8.64 2.36
C ASN A 30 4.86 -8.92 1.66
N GLY A 31 4.95 -9.34 0.40
CA GLY A 31 3.83 -9.81 -0.39
C GLY A 31 2.65 -8.82 -0.40
N PRO A 32 1.42 -9.24 -0.04
CA PRO A 32 0.24 -8.38 -0.06
C PRO A 32 0.34 -7.13 0.82
N GLU A 33 1.11 -7.14 1.90
CA GLU A 33 1.28 -5.97 2.77
C GLU A 33 2.04 -4.86 2.04
N ALA A 34 3.22 -5.18 1.50
CA ALA A 34 4.02 -4.23 0.72
C ALA A 34 3.24 -3.69 -0.49
N TYR A 35 2.55 -4.59 -1.21
CA TYR A 35 1.76 -4.21 -2.37
C TYR A 35 0.61 -3.26 -2.01
N ASN A 36 -0.21 -3.60 -1.02
CA ASN A 36 -1.34 -2.75 -0.63
C ASN A 36 -0.86 -1.41 -0.06
N THR A 37 0.19 -1.39 0.77
CA THR A 37 0.79 -0.17 1.33
C THR A 37 1.29 0.77 0.25
N GLY A 38 2.06 0.27 -0.73
CA GLY A 38 2.54 1.10 -1.84
C GLY A 38 1.40 1.68 -2.69
N GLN A 39 0.33 0.91 -2.92
CA GLN A 39 -0.83 1.38 -3.66
C GLN A 39 -1.59 2.48 -2.90
N VAL A 40 -1.81 2.31 -1.59
CA VAL A 40 -2.42 3.34 -0.72
C VAL A 40 -1.64 4.65 -0.81
N ILE A 41 -0.31 4.60 -0.63
CA ILE A 41 0.56 5.78 -0.70
C ILE A 41 0.50 6.43 -2.09
N LYS A 42 0.58 5.65 -3.17
CA LYS A 42 0.48 6.14 -4.54
C LYS A 42 -0.83 6.91 -4.79
N TYR A 43 -1.97 6.37 -4.35
CA TYR A 43 -3.26 7.00 -4.59
C TYR A 43 -3.47 8.24 -3.70
N ILE A 44 -3.10 8.19 -2.42
CA ILE A 44 -3.21 9.34 -1.51
C ILE A 44 -2.23 10.48 -1.87
N TRP A 45 -1.12 10.19 -2.55
CA TRP A 45 -0.18 11.21 -2.99
C TRP A 45 -0.65 12.00 -4.22
N ARG A 46 -1.34 11.32 -5.14
CA ARG A 46 -1.65 11.87 -6.48
C ARG A 46 -3.09 12.34 -6.66
N TRP A 47 -4.01 12.02 -5.74
CA TRP A 47 -5.45 12.24 -5.96
C TRP A 47 -5.76 13.69 -6.37
N LYS A 48 -5.22 14.68 -5.67
CA LYS A 48 -5.49 16.11 -5.94
C LYS A 48 -4.98 16.58 -7.31
N ARG A 49 -3.99 15.88 -7.89
CA ARG A 49 -3.31 16.24 -9.15
C ARG A 49 -3.74 15.40 -10.36
N LYS A 50 -4.41 14.26 -10.16
CA LYS A 50 -4.72 13.31 -11.23
C LYS A 50 -6.20 12.98 -11.35
N ASN A 51 -6.75 12.13 -10.47
CA ASN A 51 -8.11 11.59 -10.64
C ASN A 51 -9.09 11.98 -9.51
N GLY A 52 -8.69 12.87 -8.59
CA GLY A 52 -9.53 13.35 -7.50
C GLY A 52 -10.13 12.22 -6.67
N LEU A 53 -11.46 12.23 -6.54
CA LEU A 53 -12.22 11.28 -5.74
C LEU A 53 -12.01 9.81 -6.15
N GLU A 54 -11.73 9.53 -7.42
CA GLU A 54 -11.52 8.15 -7.89
C GLU A 54 -10.27 7.53 -7.24
N ASP A 55 -9.17 8.28 -7.14
CA ASP A 55 -7.97 7.80 -6.46
C ASP A 55 -8.22 7.62 -4.96
N LEU A 56 -9.03 8.48 -4.32
CA LEU A 56 -9.42 8.28 -2.91
C LEU A 56 -10.22 6.98 -2.71
N ARG A 57 -11.12 6.65 -3.64
CA ARG A 57 -11.86 5.37 -3.60
C ARG A 57 -10.94 4.17 -3.79
N LYS A 58 -9.97 4.26 -4.71
CA LYS A 58 -8.94 3.21 -4.88
C LYS A 58 -8.10 3.07 -3.61
N CYS A 59 -7.66 4.18 -3.03
CA CYS A 59 -6.93 4.20 -1.77
C CYS A 59 -7.67 3.44 -0.67
N ARG A 60 -8.96 3.76 -0.46
CA ARG A 60 -9.81 3.03 0.49
C ARG A 60 -9.86 1.54 0.19
N TRP A 61 -10.08 1.15 -1.07
CA TRP A 61 -10.16 -0.25 -1.46
C TRP A 61 -8.89 -1.05 -1.13
N TYR A 62 -7.70 -0.49 -1.37
CA TYR A 62 -6.44 -1.15 -1.01
C TYR A 62 -6.22 -1.22 0.50
N LEU A 63 -6.61 -0.17 1.23
CA LEU A 63 -6.55 -0.13 2.69
C LEU A 63 -7.48 -1.18 3.31
N ASP A 64 -8.72 -1.25 2.86
CA ASP A 64 -9.71 -2.23 3.36
C ASP A 64 -9.22 -3.66 3.14
N ARG A 65 -8.60 -3.97 1.99
CA ARG A 65 -8.00 -5.29 1.74
C ARG A 65 -6.86 -5.62 2.68
N LEU A 66 -6.05 -4.63 3.05
CA LEU A 66 -4.96 -4.83 4.00
C LEU A 66 -5.53 -5.12 5.39
N ILE A 67 -6.52 -4.35 5.82
CA ILE A 67 -7.24 -4.56 7.09
C ILE A 67 -7.86 -5.96 7.14
N THR A 68 -8.68 -6.33 6.15
CA THR A 68 -9.33 -7.65 6.11
C THR A 68 -8.33 -8.80 6.16
N LYS A 69 -7.16 -8.64 5.53
CA LYS A 69 -6.12 -9.66 5.57
C LYS A 69 -5.55 -9.83 6.99
N LEU A 70 -5.21 -8.72 7.66
CA LEU A 70 -4.63 -8.74 9.00
C LEU A 70 -5.66 -9.18 10.06
N GLU A 71 -6.93 -8.81 9.89
CA GLU A 71 -8.03 -9.31 10.72
C GLU A 71 -8.24 -10.82 10.51
N GLY A 72 -8.23 -11.30 9.25
CA GLY A 72 -8.40 -12.72 8.94
C GLY A 72 -7.21 -13.62 9.35
N GLU A 73 -6.00 -13.07 9.45
CA GLU A 73 -4.84 -13.77 10.01
C GLU A 73 -4.92 -13.90 11.55
N SER A 74 -5.77 -13.10 12.22
CA SER A 74 -5.93 -13.12 13.67
C SER A 74 -6.90 -14.22 14.18
N ASP A 75 -7.57 -14.96 13.29
CA ASP A 75 -8.60 -15.98 13.64
C ASP A 75 -8.20 -17.42 13.27
N GLY A 76 -6.90 -17.71 13.13
CA GLY A 76 -6.40 -18.89 12.43
C GLY A 76 -5.47 -19.85 13.18
N VAL A 77 -5.57 -20.02 14.50
CA VAL A 77 -4.95 -21.18 15.20
C VAL A 77 -5.89 -21.70 16.30
N GLN A 78 -6.76 -22.65 15.94
CA GLN A 78 -7.27 -23.64 16.89
C GLN A 78 -6.68 -25.00 16.48
N GLU A 79 -5.67 -25.42 17.23
CA GLU A 79 -5.05 -26.73 17.14
C GLU A 79 -6.09 -27.81 17.53
N PRO A 80 -6.29 -28.87 16.72
CA PRO A 80 -7.24 -29.91 17.06
C PRO A 80 -6.70 -30.68 18.29
N GLN A 81 -7.35 -30.48 19.44
CA GLN A 81 -7.10 -31.25 20.65
C GLN A 81 -7.42 -32.73 20.36
N THR A 82 -6.38 -33.53 20.12
CA THR A 82 -6.49 -34.99 20.07
C THR A 82 -6.62 -35.50 21.50
N THR A 83 -7.82 -35.44 22.07
CA THR A 83 -8.13 -36.28 23.23
C THR A 83 -8.39 -37.70 22.73
N SER A 84 -7.33 -38.49 22.73
CA SER A 84 -7.39 -39.95 22.69
C SER A 84 -7.60 -40.52 24.11
N PRO A 85 -8.17 -41.73 24.21
CA PRO A 85 -9.21 -42.11 25.17
C PRO A 85 -8.76 -42.31 26.62
#